data_AF-A0A8C9PR89-F1
#
_entry.id   AF-A0A8C9PR89-F1
#
_cell.length_a   1.000
_cell.length_b   1.000
_cell.length_c   1.000
_cell.angle_alpha   90.00
_cell.angle_beta   90.00
_cell.angle_gamma   90.00
#
_symmetry.space_group_name_H-M   'P 1'
#
loop_
_entity.id
_entity.type
_entity.pdbx_description
1 polymer ?
#
loop_
_entity_poly.entity_id
_entity_poly.type
_entity_poly.pdbx_seq_one_letter_code
_entity_poly.pdbx_strand_id
1 'polypeptide(L)'
;MDSLEAIDQELSNVNAQADRAFLQLERKFGRMRRLHMQRRSFIIQNIPGFWVTAFRNHPQLSPMISGQDEDIMRYMINLEVEELKHPRAGCKFKFIFQSNPYFRNEGLVKEYERRSSGRVVSLSTPIRWHRGQDPQAHIHRNREGNTIPSFFNWFSDHSLLEFDRIAEIIKGELWSNPLQYYLMGEGPRRGIRGPPRQPVESPRSFRFQSG
;
A
#
# COMPACT_ATOMS: atom_id res chain seq x y z
N MET A 1 -14.49 12.76 -52.01
CA MET A 1 -13.66 12.97 -50.82
C MET A 1 -14.44 13.73 -49.76
N ASP A 2 -15.19 14.77 -50.15
CA ASP A 2 -15.96 15.66 -49.27
C ASP A 2 -16.94 14.93 -48.33
N SER A 3 -17.60 13.85 -48.79
CA SER A 3 -18.50 13.06 -47.93
C SER A 3 -17.77 12.25 -46.85
N LEU A 4 -16.53 11.83 -47.11
CA LEU A 4 -15.72 11.12 -46.12
C LEU A 4 -15.15 12.10 -45.08
N GLU A 5 -14.70 13.27 -45.53
CA GLU A 5 -14.23 14.34 -44.63
C GLU A 5 -15.33 14.81 -43.68
N ALA A 6 -16.57 14.93 -44.16
CA ALA A 6 -17.72 15.27 -43.31
C ALA A 6 -17.96 14.20 -42.22
N ILE A 7 -17.91 12.92 -42.58
CA ILE A 7 -18.07 11.81 -41.62
C ILE A 7 -16.92 11.79 -40.61
N ASP A 8 -15.67 12.00 -41.03
CA ASP A 8 -14.52 12.06 -40.12
C ASP A 8 -14.63 13.25 -39.16
N GLN A 9 -15.15 14.39 -39.62
CA GLN A 9 -15.40 15.54 -38.77
C GLN A 9 -16.50 15.26 -37.73
N GLU A 10 -17.58 14.60 -38.13
CA GLU A 10 -18.64 14.15 -37.21
C GLU A 10 -18.08 13.16 -36.16
N LEU A 11 -17.27 12.20 -36.59
CA LEU A 11 -16.62 11.24 -35.70
C LEU A 11 -15.69 11.96 -34.69
N SER A 12 -14.89 12.92 -35.16
CA SER A 12 -14.03 13.73 -34.28
C SER A 12 -14.85 14.52 -33.24
N ASN A 13 -16.02 15.04 -33.62
CA ASN A 13 -16.90 15.76 -32.71
C ASN A 13 -17.47 14.83 -31.63
N VAL A 14 -17.91 13.64 -32.02
CA VAL A 14 -18.39 12.61 -31.07
C VAL A 14 -17.28 12.19 -30.11
N ASN A 15 -16.06 11.94 -30.61
CA ASN A 15 -14.90 11.61 -29.77
C ASN A 15 -14.59 12.72 -28.77
N ALA A 16 -14.56 13.98 -29.22
CA ALA A 16 -14.32 15.13 -28.35
C ALA A 16 -15.41 15.28 -27.26
N GLN A 17 -16.67 14.97 -27.59
CA GLN A 17 -17.76 14.96 -26.62
C GLN A 17 -17.59 13.83 -25.59
N ALA A 18 -17.22 12.63 -26.03
CA ALA A 18 -16.95 11.48 -25.17
C ALA A 18 -15.79 11.77 -24.20
N ASP A 19 -14.69 12.33 -24.71
CA ASP A 19 -13.52 12.70 -23.90
C ASP A 19 -13.89 13.72 -22.80
N ARG A 20 -14.68 14.74 -23.16
CA ARG A 20 -15.17 15.73 -22.18
C ARG A 20 -16.03 15.08 -21.10
N ALA A 21 -16.93 14.18 -21.48
CA ALA A 21 -17.78 13.45 -20.54
C ALA A 21 -16.95 12.55 -19.60
N PHE A 22 -15.99 11.80 -20.17
CA PHE A 22 -15.08 10.96 -19.40
C PHE A 22 -14.24 11.77 -18.42
N LEU A 23 -13.66 12.89 -18.85
CA LEU A 23 -12.90 13.80 -17.99
C LEU A 23 -13.74 14.41 -16.86
N GLN A 24 -15.02 14.69 -17.08
CA GLN A 24 -15.93 15.14 -16.02
C GLN A 24 -16.19 14.02 -15.01
N LEU A 25 -16.43 12.80 -15.48
CA LEU A 25 -16.68 11.64 -14.64
C LEU A 25 -15.44 11.30 -13.79
N GLU A 26 -14.27 11.22 -14.40
CA GLU A 26 -13.00 10.99 -13.72
C GLU A 26 -12.73 12.04 -12.64
N ARG A 27 -13.00 13.33 -12.92
CA ARG A 27 -12.82 14.41 -11.94
C ARG A 27 -13.77 14.25 -10.76
N LYS A 28 -15.04 13.94 -11.01
CA LYS A 28 -16.05 13.74 -9.96
C LYS A 28 -15.68 12.56 -9.06
N PHE A 29 -15.47 11.39 -9.65
CA PHE A 29 -15.16 10.17 -8.88
C PHE A 29 -13.74 10.18 -8.31
N GLY A 30 -12.78 10.81 -8.98
CA GLY A 30 -11.43 11.02 -8.46
C GLY A 30 -11.43 11.88 -7.20
N ARG A 31 -12.23 12.95 -7.13
CA ARG A 31 -12.39 13.76 -5.91
C ARG A 31 -13.00 12.97 -4.77
N MET A 32 -14.05 12.19 -5.04
CA MET A 32 -14.69 11.34 -4.03
C MET A 32 -13.71 10.26 -3.52
N ARG A 33 -13.03 9.54 -4.43
CA ARG A 33 -12.00 8.55 -4.08
C ARG A 33 -10.91 9.17 -3.21
N ARG A 34 -10.42 10.36 -3.55
CA ARG A 34 -9.41 11.07 -2.75
C ARG A 34 -9.89 11.34 -1.32
N LEU A 35 -11.12 11.80 -1.13
CA LEU A 35 -11.69 12.04 0.20
C LEU A 35 -11.78 10.74 1.02
N HIS A 36 -12.23 9.65 0.41
CA HIS A 36 -12.27 8.34 1.08
C HIS A 36 -10.87 7.84 1.44
N MET A 37 -9.89 8.00 0.54
CA MET A 37 -8.50 7.61 0.81
C MET A 37 -7.88 8.43 1.95
N GLN A 38 -8.14 9.74 2.01
CA GLN A 38 -7.69 10.59 3.11
C GLN A 38 -8.28 10.17 4.45
N ARG A 39 -9.60 9.89 4.50
CA ARG A 39 -10.26 9.36 5.70
C ARG A 39 -9.67 8.00 6.10
N ARG A 40 -9.42 7.12 5.14
CA ARG A 40 -8.80 5.81 5.38
C ARG A 40 -7.39 5.96 5.95
N SER A 41 -6.53 6.80 5.37
CA SER A 41 -5.20 7.07 5.90
C SER A 41 -5.25 7.65 7.32
N PHE A 42 -6.17 8.58 7.60
CA PHE A 42 -6.35 9.13 8.95
C PHE A 42 -6.69 8.05 9.98
N ILE A 43 -7.60 7.12 9.64
CA ILE A 43 -7.94 5.99 10.52
C ILE A 43 -6.73 5.05 10.69
N ILE A 44 -6.07 4.67 9.60
CA ILE A 44 -4.93 3.73 9.61
C ILE A 44 -3.76 4.26 10.44
N GLN A 45 -3.49 5.57 10.40
CA GLN A 45 -2.43 6.20 11.21
C GLN A 45 -2.63 5.98 12.72
N ASN A 46 -3.87 5.72 13.16
CA ASN A 46 -4.20 5.45 14.55
C ASN A 46 -4.23 3.94 14.89
N ILE A 47 -3.82 3.06 13.97
CA ILE A 47 -3.74 1.61 14.18
C ILE A 47 -2.25 1.21 14.18
N PRO A 48 -1.63 1.01 15.36
CA PRO A 48 -0.22 0.66 15.46
C PRO A 48 0.14 -0.60 14.67
N GLY A 49 1.20 -0.53 13.88
CA GLY A 49 1.69 -1.67 13.11
C GLY A 49 0.76 -2.13 11.97
N PHE A 50 -0.20 -1.31 11.55
CA PHE A 50 -1.12 -1.65 10.46
C PHE A 50 -0.38 -2.04 9.17
N TRP A 51 0.50 -1.18 8.68
CA TRP A 51 1.20 -1.43 7.41
C TRP A 51 2.12 -2.64 7.48
N VAL A 52 2.99 -2.74 8.49
CA VAL A 52 3.86 -3.91 8.63
C VAL A 52 3.05 -5.21 8.68
N THR A 53 1.88 -5.22 9.35
CA THR A 53 0.99 -6.39 9.40
C THR A 53 0.42 -6.71 8.02
N ALA A 54 -0.09 -5.70 7.30
CA ALA A 54 -0.63 -5.90 5.95
C ALA A 54 0.46 -6.41 4.97
N PHE A 55 1.65 -5.83 4.98
CA PHE A 55 2.80 -6.28 4.18
C PHE A 55 3.19 -7.73 4.52
N ARG A 56 3.26 -8.06 5.83
CA ARG A 56 3.60 -9.39 6.35
C ARG A 56 2.60 -10.49 6.01
N ASN A 57 1.35 -10.13 5.74
CA ASN A 57 0.29 -11.07 5.42
C ASN A 57 0.08 -11.22 3.91
N HIS A 58 0.69 -10.34 3.11
CA HIS A 58 0.61 -10.44 1.65
C HIS A 58 1.45 -11.63 1.15
N PRO A 59 0.86 -12.61 0.44
CA PRO A 59 1.55 -13.86 0.08
C PRO A 59 2.86 -13.67 -0.69
N GLN A 60 2.93 -12.66 -1.55
CA GLN A 60 4.12 -12.38 -2.36
C GLN A 60 5.11 -11.41 -1.72
N LEU A 61 4.69 -10.55 -0.77
CA LEU A 61 5.61 -9.61 -0.12
C LEU A 61 6.23 -10.23 1.13
N SER A 62 5.49 -11.06 1.85
CA SER A 62 5.98 -11.72 3.07
C SER A 62 7.33 -12.43 2.88
N PRO A 63 7.57 -13.21 1.80
CA PRO A 63 8.87 -13.86 1.58
C PRO A 63 10.00 -12.89 1.27
N MET A 64 9.69 -11.65 0.87
CA MET A 64 10.64 -10.59 0.49
C MET A 64 10.99 -9.64 1.66
N ILE A 65 10.41 -9.85 2.83
CA ILE A 65 10.59 -8.99 4.00
C ILE A 65 11.35 -9.78 5.07
N SER A 66 12.52 -9.25 5.46
CA SER A 66 13.33 -9.82 6.53
C SER A 66 12.84 -9.38 7.92
N GLY A 67 13.29 -10.06 8.98
CA GLY A 67 12.96 -9.64 10.35
C GLY A 67 13.33 -8.18 10.66
N GLN A 68 14.51 -7.72 10.20
CA GLN A 68 14.93 -6.33 10.36
C GLN A 68 14.04 -5.37 9.56
N ASP A 69 13.60 -5.76 8.35
CA ASP A 69 12.66 -4.96 7.58
C ASP A 69 11.32 -4.82 8.31
N GLU A 70 10.81 -5.90 8.91
CA GLU A 70 9.61 -5.86 9.76
C GLU A 70 9.81 -4.87 10.92
N ASP A 71 10.97 -4.89 11.58
CA ASP A 71 11.28 -3.99 12.70
C ASP A 71 11.29 -2.51 12.27
N ILE A 72 11.88 -2.20 11.12
CA ILE A 72 11.85 -0.85 10.54
C ILE A 72 10.43 -0.44 10.16
N MET A 73 9.68 -1.34 9.50
CA MET A 73 8.29 -1.07 9.07
C MET A 73 7.33 -0.84 10.23
N ARG A 74 7.64 -1.25 11.48
CA ARG A 74 6.83 -0.87 12.67
C ARG A 74 6.78 0.63 12.92
N TYR A 75 7.77 1.38 12.44
CA TYR A 75 7.82 2.84 12.53
C TYR A 75 7.06 3.52 11.38
N MET A 76 6.54 2.76 10.42
CA MET A 76 5.77 3.30 9.30
C MET A 76 4.37 3.69 9.76
N ILE A 77 4.07 4.98 9.69
CA ILE A 77 2.79 5.55 10.10
C ILE A 77 1.81 5.68 8.94
N ASN A 78 2.30 5.82 7.71
CA ASN A 78 1.43 5.95 6.54
C ASN A 78 2.10 5.45 5.25
N LEU A 79 1.27 4.96 4.34
CA LEU A 79 1.60 4.70 2.94
C LEU A 79 0.71 5.61 2.10
N GLU A 80 1.26 6.23 1.07
CA GLU A 80 0.48 6.92 0.05
C GLU A 80 0.92 6.48 -1.33
N VAL A 81 -0.04 6.19 -2.20
CA VAL A 81 0.21 5.94 -3.61
C VAL A 81 -0.56 6.96 -4.43
N GLU A 82 0.18 7.73 -5.23
CA GLU A 82 -0.32 8.82 -6.04
C GLU A 82 -0.07 8.52 -7.53
N GLU A 83 -1.13 8.54 -8.32
CA GLU A 83 -1.01 8.46 -9.78
C GLU A 83 -0.77 9.87 -10.34
N LEU A 84 0.34 10.03 -11.04
CA LEU A 84 0.68 11.28 -11.70
C LEU A 84 -0.05 11.35 -13.04
N LYS A 85 -0.87 12.39 -13.20
CA LYS A 85 -1.58 12.70 -14.44
C LYS A 85 -0.84 13.79 -15.22
N HIS A 86 -1.16 13.91 -16.51
CA HIS A 86 -0.63 14.87 -17.49
C HIS A 86 -0.07 16.20 -16.91
N PRO A 87 1.09 16.70 -17.41
CA PRO A 87 1.86 16.23 -18.57
C PRO A 87 2.80 15.05 -18.27
N ARG A 88 2.90 14.64 -17.00
CA ARG A 88 3.75 13.53 -16.56
C ARG A 88 2.87 12.35 -16.16
N ALA A 89 2.90 11.29 -16.94
CA ALA A 89 2.26 10.03 -16.56
C ALA A 89 3.20 9.26 -15.63
N GLY A 90 2.70 8.77 -14.50
CA GLY A 90 3.56 8.12 -13.52
C GLY A 90 2.86 7.62 -12.26
N CYS A 91 3.67 7.10 -11.34
CA CYS A 91 3.21 6.62 -10.04
C CYS A 91 4.24 6.97 -8.97
N LYS A 92 3.77 7.43 -7.82
CA LYS A 92 4.59 7.84 -6.68
C LYS A 92 4.14 7.12 -5.43
N PHE A 93 5.07 6.42 -4.80
CA PHE A 93 4.89 5.70 -3.55
C PHE A 93 5.59 6.49 -2.44
N LYS A 94 4.87 6.86 -1.39
CA LYS A 94 5.42 7.59 -0.24
C LYS A 94 5.21 6.76 1.02
N PHE A 95 6.30 6.38 1.65
CA PHE A 95 6.34 5.70 2.93
C PHE A 95 6.70 6.74 3.98
N ILE A 96 5.83 6.95 4.96
CA ILE A 96 6.01 7.97 6.00
C ILE A 96 6.32 7.23 7.30
N PHE A 97 7.39 7.64 7.96
CA PHE A 97 7.92 7.03 9.17
C PHE A 97 7.93 8.04 10.31
N GLN A 98 7.67 7.55 11.52
CA GLN A 98 8.05 8.26 12.73
C GLN A 98 9.57 8.13 12.96
N SER A 99 10.11 8.94 13.87
CA SER A 99 11.52 8.83 14.29
C SER A 99 11.84 7.39 14.71
N ASN A 100 12.95 6.85 14.20
CA ASN A 100 13.33 5.46 14.38
C ASN A 100 14.88 5.32 14.47
N PRO A 101 15.40 4.20 15.02
CA PRO A 101 16.84 4.05 15.23
C PRO A 101 17.63 3.65 13.98
N TYR A 102 16.98 3.45 12.82
CA TYR A 102 17.61 2.87 11.63
C TYR A 102 18.06 3.92 10.62
N PHE A 103 17.26 4.95 10.35
CA PHE A 103 17.61 6.04 9.45
C PHE A 103 17.01 7.39 9.87
N ARG A 104 17.59 8.48 9.33
CA ARG A 104 17.17 9.87 9.62
C ARG A 104 16.00 10.37 8.77
N ASN A 105 15.55 9.61 7.78
CA ASN A 105 14.45 10.01 6.90
C ASN A 105 13.11 9.96 7.64
N GLU A 106 12.29 11.00 7.51
CA GLU A 106 10.88 10.98 7.96
C GLU A 106 9.97 10.37 6.88
N GLY A 107 10.44 10.31 5.64
CA GLY A 107 9.74 9.65 4.56
C GLY A 107 10.67 9.17 3.46
N LEU A 108 10.29 8.04 2.85
CA LEU A 108 10.94 7.47 1.68
C LEU A 108 9.98 7.52 0.51
N VAL A 109 10.47 7.98 -0.63
CA VAL A 109 9.67 8.14 -1.85
C VAL A 109 10.30 7.29 -2.94
N LYS A 110 9.48 6.55 -3.69
CA LYS A 110 9.84 5.96 -4.98
C LYS A 110 8.85 6.44 -6.03
N GLU A 111 9.36 6.97 -7.14
CA GLU A 111 8.57 7.66 -8.17
C GLU A 111 8.99 7.17 -9.55
N TYR A 112 8.01 6.77 -10.35
CA TYR A 112 8.17 6.41 -11.75
C TYR A 112 7.53 7.50 -12.58
N GLU A 113 8.33 8.13 -13.44
CA GLU A 113 7.91 9.25 -14.26
C GLU A 113 8.20 8.95 -15.73
N ARG A 114 7.19 9.07 -16.60
CA ARG A 114 7.40 9.22 -18.05
C ARG A 114 7.60 10.71 -18.35
N ARG A 115 8.82 11.06 -18.74
CA ARG A 115 9.19 12.43 -19.13
C ARG A 115 8.59 12.79 -20.49
N SER A 116 8.55 14.08 -20.81
CA SER A 116 8.09 14.59 -22.11
C SER A 116 8.89 14.03 -23.30
N SER A 117 10.15 13.64 -23.09
CA SER A 117 10.97 12.96 -24.09
C SER A 117 10.57 11.50 -24.37
N GLY A 118 9.52 11.00 -23.71
CA GLY A 118 9.09 9.59 -23.75
C GLY A 118 9.89 8.65 -22.83
N ARG A 119 11.04 9.10 -22.28
CA ARG A 119 11.89 8.32 -21.38
C ARG A 119 11.20 8.09 -20.05
N VAL A 120 11.19 6.84 -19.60
CA VAL A 120 10.75 6.46 -18.25
C VAL A 120 11.95 6.49 -17.30
N VAL A 121 11.77 7.10 -16.13
CA VAL A 121 12.78 7.16 -15.06
C VAL A 121 12.20 6.67 -13.74
N SER A 122 13.04 6.01 -12.94
CA SER A 122 12.77 5.61 -11.56
C SER A 122 13.61 6.48 -10.63
N LEU A 123 12.96 7.25 -9.76
CA LEU A 123 13.57 8.19 -8.82
C LEU A 123 13.21 7.76 -7.41
N SER A 124 14.20 7.73 -6.53
CA SER A 124 13.99 7.32 -5.14
C SER A 124 14.71 8.24 -4.17
N THR A 125 14.15 8.41 -2.97
CA THR A 125 14.84 9.08 -1.86
C THR A 125 16.02 8.21 -1.39
N PRO A 126 17.27 8.72 -1.40
CA PRO A 126 18.38 8.02 -0.78
C PRO A 126 18.16 7.86 0.73
N ILE A 127 18.36 6.64 1.24
CA ILE A 127 18.17 6.34 2.66
C ILE A 127 19.41 6.78 3.43
N ARG A 128 19.21 7.61 4.46
CA ARG A 128 20.27 8.14 5.33
C ARG A 128 20.38 7.29 6.59
N TRP A 129 20.99 6.11 6.44
CA TRP A 129 21.18 5.13 7.51
C TRP A 129 21.97 5.72 8.69
N HIS A 130 21.62 5.30 9.89
CA HIS A 130 22.45 5.49 11.07
C HIS A 130 23.67 4.54 11.02
N ARG A 131 24.70 4.85 11.82
CA ARG A 131 25.93 4.07 11.84
C ARG A 131 25.63 2.61 12.20
N GLY A 132 26.07 1.68 11.35
CA GLY A 132 25.86 0.25 11.55
C GLY A 132 24.42 -0.22 11.36
N GLN A 133 23.56 0.58 10.72
CA GLN A 133 22.17 0.20 10.38
C GLN A 133 21.98 -0.01 8.88
N ASP A 134 23.04 0.11 8.08
CA ASP A 134 22.98 -0.14 6.64
C ASP A 134 22.64 -1.62 6.38
N PRO A 135 21.63 -1.92 5.55
CA PRO A 135 21.27 -3.29 5.19
C PRO A 135 22.42 -4.10 4.59
N GLN A 136 23.33 -3.47 3.85
CA GLN A 136 24.45 -4.18 3.24
C GLN A 136 25.45 -4.75 4.26
N ALA A 137 25.41 -4.25 5.51
CA ALA A 137 26.27 -4.73 6.59
C ALA A 137 25.71 -5.99 7.29
N HIS A 138 24.52 -6.47 6.94
CA HIS A 138 23.82 -7.53 7.66
C HIS A 138 23.35 -8.67 6.76
N ILE A 139 23.30 -9.89 7.31
CA ILE A 139 22.64 -11.03 6.66
C ILE A 139 21.15 -10.95 6.98
N HIS A 140 20.33 -10.79 5.95
CA HIS A 140 18.88 -10.73 6.09
C HIS A 140 18.26 -12.09 5.83
N ARG A 141 17.37 -12.51 6.74
CA ARG A 141 16.60 -13.75 6.59
C ARG A 141 15.11 -13.48 6.71
N ASN A 142 14.33 -14.12 5.85
CA ASN A 142 12.86 -14.10 5.91
C ASN A 142 12.36 -15.11 6.97
N ARG A 143 11.04 -15.24 7.13
CA ARG A 143 10.44 -16.16 8.13
C ARG A 143 10.69 -17.65 7.85
N GLU A 144 10.97 -18.01 6.60
CA GLU A 144 11.32 -19.38 6.22
C GLU A 144 12.81 -19.68 6.46
N GLY A 145 13.59 -18.68 6.90
CA GLY A 145 15.03 -18.80 7.11
C GLY A 145 15.88 -18.59 5.84
N ASN A 146 15.24 -18.28 4.72
CA ASN A 146 15.93 -18.03 3.44
C ASN A 146 16.70 -16.71 3.51
N THR A 147 17.91 -16.69 2.98
CA THR A 147 18.69 -15.45 2.85
C THR A 147 18.12 -14.63 1.70
N ILE A 148 17.74 -13.39 1.99
CA ILE A 148 17.10 -12.47 1.05
C ILE A 148 17.78 -11.10 1.11
N PRO A 149 17.70 -10.24 0.08
CA PRO A 149 18.07 -8.84 0.24
C PRO A 149 17.06 -8.11 1.15
N SER A 150 17.46 -7.00 1.78
CA SER A 150 16.52 -6.13 2.49
C SER A 150 15.50 -5.53 1.52
N PHE A 151 14.25 -5.44 1.97
CA PHE A 151 13.18 -4.73 1.25
C PHE A 151 13.58 -3.28 0.89
N PHE A 152 14.33 -2.60 1.75
CA PHE A 152 14.73 -1.20 1.54
C PHE A 152 15.71 -1.00 0.39
N ASN A 153 16.33 -2.07 -0.12
CA ASN A 153 17.10 -2.02 -1.37
C ASN A 153 16.23 -1.65 -2.58
N TRP A 154 14.90 -1.81 -2.50
CA TRP A 154 13.97 -1.36 -3.52
C TRP A 154 14.07 0.16 -3.81
N PHE A 155 14.47 0.98 -2.83
CA PHE A 155 14.71 2.42 -3.04
C PHE A 155 16.03 2.71 -3.77
N SER A 156 16.90 1.73 -3.96
CA SER A 156 18.09 1.85 -4.81
C SER A 156 17.92 1.16 -6.16
N ASP A 157 16.81 0.47 -6.37
CA ASP A 157 16.49 -0.19 -7.64
C ASP A 157 15.88 0.79 -8.64
N HIS A 158 16.46 0.82 -9.84
CA HIS A 158 16.08 1.68 -10.95
C HIS A 158 15.34 0.93 -12.09
N SER A 159 14.84 -0.28 -11.80
CA SER A 159 13.93 -1.00 -12.69
C SER A 159 12.72 -0.14 -13.10
N LEU A 160 12.16 -0.43 -14.28
CA LEU A 160 10.95 0.24 -14.76
C LEU A 160 9.72 -0.31 -14.03
N LEU A 161 8.67 0.50 -13.90
CA LEU A 161 7.44 0.14 -13.20
C LEU A 161 6.83 -1.19 -13.71
N GLU A 162 6.86 -1.40 -15.02
CA GLU A 162 6.34 -2.59 -15.72
C GLU A 162 7.09 -3.89 -15.39
N PHE A 163 8.26 -3.78 -14.76
CA PHE A 163 9.06 -4.92 -14.31
C PHE A 163 9.24 -4.93 -12.79
N ASP A 164 8.65 -3.98 -12.08
CA ASP A 164 8.80 -3.82 -10.64
C ASP A 164 7.60 -4.45 -9.92
N ARG A 165 7.74 -5.76 -9.64
CA ARG A 165 6.71 -6.54 -8.96
C ARG A 165 6.29 -5.94 -7.61
N ILE A 166 7.21 -5.31 -6.87
CA ILE A 166 6.88 -4.69 -5.58
C ILE A 166 5.94 -3.50 -5.80
N ALA A 167 6.26 -2.65 -6.78
CA ALA A 167 5.43 -1.51 -7.15
C ALA A 167 4.03 -1.94 -7.63
N GLU A 168 3.96 -2.99 -8.46
CA GLU A 168 2.72 -3.57 -8.95
C GLU A 168 1.83 -4.08 -7.81
N ILE A 169 2.39 -4.88 -6.89
CA ILE A 169 1.66 -5.40 -5.74
C ILE A 169 1.18 -4.26 -4.85
N ILE A 170 2.05 -3.30 -4.51
CA ILE A 170 1.67 -2.19 -3.64
C ILE A 170 0.53 -1.39 -4.28
N LYS A 171 0.64 -1.06 -5.57
CA LYS A 171 -0.35 -0.23 -6.26
C LYS A 171 -1.66 -0.98 -6.51
N GLY A 172 -1.57 -2.19 -7.06
CA GLY A 172 -2.71 -2.96 -7.55
C GLY A 172 -3.48 -3.65 -6.44
N GLU A 173 -2.78 -4.17 -5.45
CA GLU A 173 -3.35 -5.05 -4.43
C GLU A 173 -3.40 -4.38 -3.06
N LEU A 174 -2.23 -4.07 -2.49
CA LEU A 174 -2.12 -3.63 -1.10
C LEU A 174 -2.80 -2.26 -0.88
N TRP A 175 -2.52 -1.28 -1.74
CA TRP A 175 -3.08 0.07 -1.61
C TRP A 175 -4.58 0.10 -1.91
N SER A 176 -5.05 -0.76 -2.82
CA SER A 176 -6.47 -0.84 -3.17
C SER A 176 -7.30 -1.29 -1.97
N ASN A 177 -6.87 -2.36 -1.27
CA ASN A 177 -7.59 -2.90 -0.12
C ASN A 177 -6.64 -3.40 0.98
N PRO A 178 -6.00 -2.52 1.75
CA PRO A 178 -5.00 -2.94 2.74
C PRO A 178 -5.64 -3.66 3.94
N LEU A 179 -6.92 -3.40 4.22
CA LEU A 179 -7.64 -4.00 5.34
C LEU A 179 -7.75 -5.52 5.19
N GLN A 180 -7.91 -6.04 3.96
CA GLN A 180 -8.02 -7.49 3.75
C GLN A 180 -6.75 -8.21 4.21
N TYR A 181 -5.57 -7.66 3.92
CA TYR A 181 -4.30 -8.24 4.32
C TYR A 181 -4.03 -8.01 5.81
N TYR A 182 -4.40 -6.86 6.36
CA TYR A 182 -4.33 -6.64 7.80
C TYR A 182 -5.11 -7.71 8.58
N LEU A 183 -6.36 -7.98 8.17
CA LEU A 183 -7.24 -8.96 8.83
C LEU A 183 -6.85 -10.43 8.56
N MET A 184 -6.15 -10.72 7.46
CA MET A 184 -5.75 -12.09 7.10
C MET A 184 -4.83 -12.75 8.15
N GLY A 185 -4.09 -11.95 8.93
CA GLY A 185 -3.25 -12.43 10.03
C GLY A 185 -4.01 -12.71 11.32
N GLU A 186 -5.26 -12.28 11.43
CA GLU A 186 -6.15 -12.52 12.57
C GLU A 186 -6.98 -13.81 12.43
N GLY A 187 -6.36 -14.89 11.93
CA GLY A 187 -6.89 -16.24 12.14
C GLY A 187 -6.95 -16.58 13.63
N PRO A 188 -7.87 -17.45 14.10
CA PRO A 188 -8.16 -17.62 15.51
C PRO A 188 -7.00 -18.32 16.23
N ARG A 189 -6.03 -17.56 16.77
CA ARG A 189 -5.15 -17.91 17.91
C ARG A 189 -4.07 -16.84 18.15
N ARG A 190 -4.39 -15.87 19.01
CA ARG A 190 -3.64 -15.62 20.27
C ARG A 190 -4.61 -15.19 21.37
N GLY A 191 -5.71 -15.92 21.51
CA GLY A 191 -6.45 -15.96 22.76
C GLY A 191 -5.60 -16.71 23.78
N ILE A 192 -5.23 -16.03 24.85
CA ILE A 192 -4.66 -16.61 26.06
C ILE A 192 -5.51 -17.83 26.43
N ARG A 193 -4.97 -19.04 26.30
CA ARG A 193 -5.59 -20.24 26.86
C ARG A 193 -5.42 -20.18 28.37
N GLY A 194 -6.33 -19.47 29.04
CA GLY A 194 -6.66 -19.77 30.43
C GLY A 194 -7.28 -21.19 30.49
N PRO A 195 -7.04 -21.95 31.57
CA PRO A 195 -7.55 -23.31 31.67
C PRO A 195 -9.10 -23.31 31.59
N PRO A 196 -9.70 -24.36 31.00
CA PRO A 196 -11.14 -24.42 30.80
C PRO A 196 -11.86 -24.42 32.15
N ARG A 197 -12.67 -23.39 32.39
CA ARG A 197 -13.63 -23.39 33.50
C ARG A 197 -14.69 -24.45 33.20
N GLN A 198 -14.90 -25.36 34.14
CA GLN A 198 -15.99 -26.34 34.08
C GLN A 198 -17.35 -25.60 34.04
N PRO A 199 -18.37 -26.14 33.35
CA PRO A 199 -19.69 -25.52 33.31
C PRO A 199 -20.32 -25.60 34.71
N VAL A 200 -20.62 -24.44 35.29
CA VAL A 200 -21.41 -24.33 36.50
C VAL A 200 -22.86 -24.61 36.12
N GLU A 201 -23.47 -25.60 36.77
CA GLU A 201 -24.89 -25.91 36.62
C GLU A 201 -25.75 -24.69 36.95
N SER A 202 -26.63 -24.31 36.01
CA SER A 202 -27.59 -23.22 36.19
C SER A 202 -28.61 -23.54 37.29
N PRO A 203 -28.81 -22.68 38.30
CA PRO A 203 -29.91 -22.84 39.24
C PRO A 203 -31.26 -22.50 38.59
N ARG A 204 -32.26 -23.25 39.05
CA ARG A 204 -33.65 -23.34 38.59
C ARG A 204 -34.37 -22.00 38.39
N SER A 205 -35.28 -22.05 37.41
CA SER A 205 -36.33 -21.10 37.06
C SER A 205 -37.15 -20.55 38.24
N PHE A 206 -37.30 -19.23 38.30
CA PHE A 206 -38.36 -18.58 39.09
C PHE A 206 -39.50 -18.13 38.16
N ARG A 207 -40.70 -18.59 38.53
CA ARG A 207 -41.99 -18.36 37.89
C ARG A 207 -42.54 -17.01 38.36
N PHE A 208 -42.83 -16.09 37.44
CA PHE A 208 -43.64 -14.91 37.76
C PHE A 208 -45.13 -15.30 37.71
N GLN A 209 -45.84 -15.05 38.81
CA GLN A 209 -47.30 -14.99 38.83
C GLN A 209 -47.70 -13.53 38.55
N SER A 210 -48.61 -13.35 37.60
CA SER A 210 -49.36 -12.10 37.42
C SER A 210 -50.81 -12.39 37.79
N GLY A 211 -51.38 -11.53 38.64
CA GLY A 211 -52.82 -11.47 38.89
C GLY A 211 -53.60 -10.88 37.73
#